data_AF-A0A849TTI5-F1
#
_entry.id   AF-A0A849TTI5-F1
#
_cell.length_a   1.000
_cell.length_b   1.000
_cell.length_c   1.000
_cell.angle_alpha   90.00
_cell.angle_beta   90.00
_cell.angle_gamma   90.00
#
_symmetry.space_group_name_H-M   'P 1'
#
loop_
_entity.id
_entity.type
_entity.pdbx_description
1 polymer ?
#
loop_
_entity_poly.entity_id
_entity_poly.type
_entity_poly.pdbx_seq_one_letter_code
_entity_poly.pdbx_strand_id
1 'polypeptide(L)' 'MSVQPFVLRPHQHEPALNVVGTEVTVLASNAARQSSGIILQQGEEGTGPPPHSHDWNH' A
#
# COMPACT_ATOMS: atom_id res chain seq x y z
N MET A 1 -3.34 -2.03 -23.70
CA MET A 1 -2.93 -0.89 -22.86
C MET A 1 -1.45 -1.03 -22.58
N SER A 2 -0.64 0.01 -22.81
CA SER A 2 0.79 -0.04 -22.48
C SER A 2 0.98 0.27 -21.01
N VAL A 3 1.74 -0.58 -20.31
CA VAL A 3 2.18 -0.30 -18.93
C VAL A 3 3.25 0.77 -19.02
N GLN A 4 2.99 1.95 -18.45
CA GLN A 4 3.98 3.01 -18.37
C GLN A 4 4.80 2.82 -17.09
N PRO A 5 6.13 2.60 -17.21
CA PRO A 5 6.97 2.54 -16.05
C PRO A 5 7.04 3.93 -15.40
N PHE A 6 7.12 3.96 -14.07
CA PHE A 6 7.31 5.18 -13.30
C PHE A 6 8.25 4.92 -12.12
N VAL A 7 8.89 5.98 -11.64
CA VAL A 7 9.68 5.99 -10.41
C VAL A 7 9.02 6.97 -9.45
N LEU A 8 8.73 6.51 -8.23
CA LEU A 8 8.15 7.32 -7.18
C LEU A 8 9.23 7.66 -6.14
N ARG A 9 9.48 8.94 -5.93
CA ARG A 9 10.40 9.45 -4.90
C ARG A 9 9.62 9.72 -3.60
N PRO A 10 10.30 9.70 -2.42
CA PRO A 10 9.64 9.94 -1.14
C PRO A 10 8.79 11.21 -1.08
N HIS A 11 9.24 12.31 -1.69
CA HIS A 11 8.50 13.57 -1.71
C HIS A 11 7.28 13.58 -2.65
N GLN A 12 7.06 12.52 -3.43
CA GLN A 12 5.91 12.36 -4.34
C GLN A 12 4.82 11.48 -3.74
N HIS A 13 5.03 10.98 -2.52
CA HIS A 13 4.04 10.19 -1.84
C HIS A 13 2.84 11.07 -1.51
N GLU A 14 1.65 10.56 -1.79
CA GLU A 14 0.42 11.13 -1.24
C GLU A 14 0.45 11.00 0.30
N PRO A 15 -0.28 11.86 1.03
CA PRO A 15 -0.36 11.78 2.47
C PRO A 15 -0.78 10.38 2.96
N ALA A 16 -0.15 9.92 4.03
CA ALA A 16 -0.48 8.64 4.65
C ALA A 16 -1.92 8.66 5.20
N LEU A 17 -2.61 7.53 5.05
CA LEU A 17 -3.85 7.25 5.74
C LEU A 17 -3.53 6.76 7.15
N ASN A 18 -4.18 7.33 8.16
CA ASN A 18 -4.11 6.80 9.52
C ASN A 18 -5.16 5.69 9.69
N VAL A 19 -4.70 4.46 9.89
CA VAL A 19 -5.53 3.27 10.07
C VAL A 19 -5.24 2.70 11.45
N VAL A 20 -6.05 3.08 12.43
CA VAL A 20 -5.97 2.58 13.82
C VAL A 20 -4.55 2.69 14.41
N GLY A 21 -3.89 3.84 14.20
CA GLY A 21 -2.54 4.09 14.71
C GLY A 21 -1.40 3.61 13.80
N THR A 22 -1.72 2.95 12.69
CA THR A 22 -0.75 2.60 11.64
C THR A 22 -0.88 3.56 10.47
N GLU A 23 0.23 4.13 10.02
CA GLU A 23 0.29 4.96 8.81
C GLU A 23 0.42 4.08 7.57
N VAL A 24 -0.47 4.27 6.60
CA VAL A 24 -0.48 3.52 5.34
C VAL A 24 -0.42 4.49 4.17
N THR A 25 0.67 4.42 3.41
CA THR A 25 0.86 5.20 2.18
C THR A 25 0.71 4.30 0.96
N VAL A 26 -0.12 4.70 0.00
CA VAL A 26 -0.25 3.99 -1.29
C VAL A 26 0.85 4.44 -2.24
N LEU A 27 1.78 3.53 -2.58
CA LEU A 27 2.87 3.80 -3.52
C LEU A 27 2.49 3.43 -4.96
N ALA A 28 1.63 2.43 -5.13
CA ALA A 28 1.02 2.09 -6.39
C ALA A 28 -0.34 1.43 -6.17
N SER A 29 -1.38 1.94 -6.82
CA SER A 29 -2.72 1.36 -6.73
C SER A 29 -2.91 0.21 -7.71
N ASN A 30 -3.85 -0.69 -7.41
CA ASN A 30 -4.29 -1.72 -8.35
C ASN A 30 -4.79 -1.11 -9.66
N ALA A 31 -5.45 0.06 -9.61
CA ALA A 31 -5.87 0.76 -10.83
C ALA A 31 -4.68 1.15 -11.72
N ALA A 32 -3.53 1.49 -11.12
CA ALA A 32 -2.32 1.86 -11.85
C ALA A 32 -1.51 0.65 -12.38
N ARG A 33 -1.56 -0.51 -11.71
CA ARG A 33 -0.76 -1.71 -12.08
C ARG A 33 -1.56 -2.93 -12.50
N GLN A 34 -2.90 -2.82 -12.54
CA GLN A 34 -3.90 -3.83 -12.93
C GLN A 34 -3.94 -5.11 -12.06
N SER A 35 -2.84 -5.55 -11.46
CA SER A 35 -2.75 -6.84 -10.75
C SER A 35 -2.10 -6.79 -9.37
N SER A 36 -1.52 -5.66 -8.96
CA SER A 36 -0.84 -5.54 -7.67
C SER A 36 -0.89 -4.12 -7.12
N GLY A 37 -0.97 -4.03 -5.79
CA GLY A 37 -0.89 -2.80 -5.03
C GLY A 37 0.40 -2.81 -4.22
N ILE A 38 1.05 -1.67 -4.11
CA ILE A 38 2.24 -1.49 -3.27
C ILE A 38 1.91 -0.42 -2.23
N ILE A 39 2.10 -0.77 -0.96
CA ILE A 39 1.90 0.14 0.16
C ILE A 39 3.18 0.20 1.01
N LEU A 40 3.39 1.35 1.66
CA LEU A 40 4.33 1.52 2.76
C LEU A 40 3.53 1.62 4.05
N GLN A 41 3.83 0.75 5.01
CA GLN A 41 3.22 0.74 6.33
C GLN A 41 4.26 1.16 7.37
N GLN A 42 3.88 2.11 8.24
CA GLN A 42 4.72 2.59 9.34
C GLN A 42 3.91 2.66 10.63
N GLY A 43 4.54 2.31 11.74
CA GLY A 43 3.89 2.28 13.05
C GLY A 43 4.85 1.76 14.11
N GLU A 44 4.38 1.75 15.36
CA GLU A 44 5.13 1.15 16.46
C GLU A 44 5.32 -0.36 16.25
N GLU A 45 6.34 -0.93 16.88
CA GLU A 45 6.59 -2.36 16.84
C GLU A 45 5.37 -3.14 17.37
N GLY A 46 5.00 -4.22 16.67
CA GLY A 46 3.82 -5.04 17.00
C GLY A 46 2.49 -4.47 16.51
N THR A 47 2.47 -3.29 15.87
CA THR A 47 1.25 -2.73 15.26
C THR A 47 0.97 -3.32 13.87
N GLY A 48 -0.30 -3.45 13.53
CA GLY A 48 -0.75 -3.97 12.26
C GLY A 48 -2.19 -4.48 12.32
N PRO A 49 -2.70 -5.01 11.19
CA PRO A 49 -4.05 -5.55 11.15
C PRO A 49 -4.17 -6.77 12.09
N PRO A 50 -5.37 -7.01 12.68
CA PRO A 50 -5.63 -8.27 13.38
C PRO A 50 -5.54 -9.47 12.41
N PRO A 51 -5.46 -10.71 12.91
CA PRO A 51 -5.48 -11.91 12.07
C PRO A 51 -6.68 -11.93 11.11
N HIS A 52 -6.40 -12.14 9.82
CA HIS A 52 -7.41 -12.17 8.75
C HIS A 52 -6.95 -13.09 7.60
N SER A 53 -7.85 -13.33 6.64
CA SER A 53 -7.61 -14.11 5.42
C SER A 53 -7.94 -13.27 4.18
N HIS A 54 -7.42 -13.70 3.04
CA HIS A 54 -7.77 -13.17 1.72
C HIS A 54 -8.37 -14.27 0.86
N ASP A 55 -9.19 -13.88 -0.12
CA ASP A 55 -9.86 -14.82 -1.03
C ASP A 55 -8.87 -15.60 -1.91
N TRP A 56 -7.71 -15.02 -2.20
CA TRP A 56 -6.62 -15.68 -2.94
C TRP A 56 -5.80 -16.68 -2.11
N ASN A 57 -6.20 -16.95 -0.86
CA ASN A 57 -5.56 -17.96 0.00
C ASN A 57 -6.12 -19.38 -0.26
N HIS A 58 -7.12 -19.52 -1.13
CA HIS A 58 -7.78 -20.77 -1.52
C HIS A 58 -7.31 -21.25 -2.89
#